data_AF-A0A442S085-F1
#
_entry.id   AF-A0A442S085-F1
#
_cell.length_a   1.000
_cell.length_b   1.000
_cell.length_c   1.000
_cell.angle_alpha   90.00
_cell.angle_beta   90.00
_cell.angle_gamma   90.00
#
_symmetry.space_group_name_H-M   'P 1'
#
loop_
_entity.id
_entity.type
_entity.pdbx_description
1 polymer ?
#
loop_
_entity_poly.entity_id
_entity_poly.type
_entity_poly.pdbx_seq_one_letter_code
_entity_poly.pdbx_strand_id
1 'polypeptide(L)'
;MASVAFSKGFFHIRTLPGTAIKLTFIKVSSGSFPPLFYSSDPGTGGMATVNAGNSDALYVGGDGINGGFAKALTGLRLDAYETRHKALVTKALGGGAPIEAYPDGDPMAFSLVYAEEPTAELSGSYDGICFVDVFSLEHRPHNVAANAAMLYLAPPNGPRYHDAKSFLAAIRRAASNIATTMGRYRKVAAANSVPNISVLRLCLFSSGLYNTPHNLHPSDIAQQIYGGLCSVLIEDDCGLSEVQLPVGGSLFDVILNQA
;
A
#
# COMPACT_ATOMS: atom_id res chain seq x y z
N MET A 1 22.27 -6.11 -14.34
CA MET A 1 20.84 -6.06 -14.00
C MET A 1 20.08 -5.82 -15.29
N ALA A 2 19.22 -6.76 -15.71
CA ALA A 2 18.47 -6.61 -16.95
C ALA A 2 17.35 -5.57 -16.73
N SER A 3 17.43 -4.47 -17.48
CA SER A 3 16.31 -3.56 -17.71
C SER A 3 15.19 -4.36 -18.36
N VAL A 4 14.10 -4.60 -17.62
CA VAL A 4 12.87 -5.12 -18.21
C VAL A 4 12.15 -3.90 -18.79
N ALA A 5 12.34 -3.68 -20.09
CA ALA A 5 11.48 -2.80 -20.85
C ALA A 5 10.04 -3.34 -20.74
N PHE A 6 9.09 -2.46 -20.41
CA PHE A 6 7.66 -2.77 -20.48
C PHE A 6 7.31 -3.07 -21.94
N SER A 7 7.47 -4.32 -22.39
CA SER A 7 6.77 -4.78 -23.58
C SER A 7 5.29 -4.63 -23.29
N LYS A 8 4.51 -3.99 -24.18
CA LYS A 8 3.06 -3.75 -24.08
C LYS A 8 2.35 -4.98 -23.48
N GLY A 9 2.26 -5.02 -22.16
CA GLY A 9 1.62 -6.10 -21.43
C GLY A 9 0.13 -5.97 -21.68
N PHE A 10 -0.57 -7.09 -21.81
CA PHE A 10 -2.02 -7.09 -21.87
C PHE A 10 -2.55 -6.54 -20.55
N PHE A 11 -2.87 -5.25 -20.52
CA PHE A 11 -3.64 -4.63 -19.44
C PHE A 11 -5.11 -4.91 -19.70
N HIS A 12 -5.77 -5.58 -18.76
CA HIS A 12 -7.22 -5.47 -18.69
C HIS A 12 -7.50 -4.19 -17.90
N ILE A 13 -8.36 -3.34 -18.46
CA ILE A 13 -8.85 -2.14 -17.77
C ILE A 13 -10.34 -2.34 -17.54
N ARG A 14 -10.76 -2.13 -16.30
CA ARG A 14 -12.16 -2.05 -15.88
C ARG A 14 -12.39 -0.72 -15.17
N THR A 15 -13.66 -0.38 -14.95
CA THR A 15 -14.02 0.72 -14.07
C THR A 15 -14.55 0.12 -12.79
N LEU A 16 -14.06 0.58 -11.65
CA LEU A 16 -14.60 0.18 -10.36
C LEU A 16 -16.09 0.58 -10.30
N PRO A 17 -17.02 -0.38 -10.08
CA PRO A 17 -18.46 -0.11 -10.15
C PRO A 17 -18.89 1.07 -9.27
N GLY A 18 -19.72 1.95 -9.82
CA GLY A 18 -20.23 3.14 -9.10
C GLY A 18 -19.25 4.31 -9.05
N THR A 19 -18.09 4.24 -9.70
CA THR A 19 -17.06 5.30 -9.68
C THR A 19 -16.48 5.59 -11.07
N ALA A 20 -15.59 6.58 -11.15
CA ALA A 20 -14.75 6.83 -12.34
C ALA A 20 -13.35 6.18 -12.25
N ILE A 21 -13.08 5.41 -11.20
CA ILE A 21 -11.75 4.86 -10.90
C ILE A 21 -11.46 3.70 -11.85
N LYS A 22 -10.31 3.73 -12.51
CA LYS A 22 -9.84 2.64 -13.35
C LYS A 22 -9.23 1.53 -12.51
N LEU A 23 -9.58 0.28 -12.80
CA LEU A 23 -8.88 -0.90 -12.32
C LEU A 23 -7.97 -1.40 -13.44
N THR A 24 -6.67 -1.29 -13.24
CA THR A 24 -5.66 -1.75 -14.21
C THR A 24 -5.04 -3.04 -13.70
N PHE A 25 -5.25 -4.14 -14.43
CA PHE A 25 -4.70 -5.44 -14.07
C PHE A 25 -3.32 -5.61 -14.73
N ILE A 26 -2.27 -5.62 -13.90
CA ILE A 26 -0.87 -5.69 -14.34
C ILE A 26 -0.45 -7.14 -14.39
N LYS A 27 -0.24 -7.69 -15.59
CA LYS A 27 0.26 -9.06 -15.74
C LYS A 27 1.67 -9.19 -15.17
N VAL A 28 1.85 -10.17 -14.30
CA VAL A 28 3.12 -10.59 -13.73
C VAL A 28 3.47 -11.97 -14.29
N SER A 29 4.72 -12.15 -14.71
CA SER A 29 5.21 -13.47 -15.10
C SER A 29 5.15 -14.43 -13.91
N SER A 30 4.80 -15.69 -14.15
CA SER A 30 4.82 -16.72 -13.11
C SER A 30 6.19 -16.79 -12.44
N GLY A 31 6.22 -16.83 -11.11
CA GLY A 31 7.45 -16.84 -10.32
C GLY A 31 8.16 -15.48 -10.17
N SER A 32 7.58 -14.40 -10.70
CA SER A 32 8.11 -13.03 -10.55
C SER A 32 7.24 -12.21 -9.61
N PHE A 33 7.85 -11.24 -8.92
CA PHE A 33 7.13 -10.19 -8.23
C PHE A 33 6.71 -9.09 -9.21
N PRO A 34 5.55 -8.43 -9.02
CA PRO A 34 5.24 -7.23 -9.78
C PRO A 34 6.30 -6.15 -9.51
N PRO A 35 6.63 -5.32 -10.51
CA PRO A 35 7.50 -4.17 -10.28
C PRO A 35 6.86 -3.24 -9.24
N LEU A 36 7.64 -2.83 -8.23
CA LEU A 36 7.17 -1.90 -7.20
C LEU A 36 7.04 -0.48 -7.72
N PHE A 37 7.93 -0.10 -8.64
CA PHE A 37 8.02 1.25 -9.19
C PHE A 37 8.12 1.19 -10.71
N TYR A 38 7.78 2.30 -11.37
CA TYR A 38 7.98 2.43 -12.81
C TYR A 38 9.46 2.65 -13.12
N SER A 39 9.97 1.97 -14.14
CA SER A 39 11.34 2.16 -14.65
C SER A 39 11.46 3.36 -15.60
N SER A 40 10.35 3.88 -16.09
CA SER A 40 10.24 5.06 -16.96
C SER A 40 8.91 5.78 -16.69
N ASP A 41 8.78 7.03 -17.13
CA ASP A 41 7.53 7.78 -16.95
C ASP A 41 6.33 7.06 -17.61
N PRO A 42 5.29 6.69 -16.85
CA PRO A 42 4.08 6.07 -17.38
C PRO A 42 3.10 7.07 -18.01
N GLY A 43 3.32 8.39 -17.88
CA GLY A 43 2.35 9.42 -18.29
C GLY A 43 1.10 9.46 -17.41
N THR A 44 1.21 9.02 -16.16
CA THR A 44 0.12 8.98 -15.17
C THR A 44 0.39 9.96 -14.02
N GLY A 45 -0.58 10.11 -13.11
CA GLY A 45 -0.41 10.89 -11.89
C GLY A 45 0.59 10.25 -10.91
N GLY A 46 0.84 10.94 -9.79
CA GLY A 46 1.65 10.39 -8.70
C GLY A 46 1.10 9.06 -8.21
N MET A 47 1.99 8.07 -8.08
CA MET A 47 1.67 6.72 -7.63
C MET A 47 2.20 6.49 -6.21
N ALA A 48 1.38 5.83 -5.40
CA ALA A 48 1.81 5.12 -4.21
C ALA A 48 1.74 3.61 -4.45
N THR A 49 2.80 2.89 -4.08
CA THR A 49 2.81 1.42 -4.09
C THR A 49 2.70 0.90 -2.67
N VAL A 50 1.80 -0.06 -2.45
CA VAL A 50 1.56 -0.64 -1.13
C VAL A 50 2.68 -1.60 -0.74
N ASN A 51 3.43 -1.23 0.29
CA ASN A 51 4.32 -2.10 1.03
C ASN A 51 3.54 -2.81 2.14
N ALA A 52 3.39 -4.13 2.05
CA ALA A 52 2.91 -4.95 3.16
C ALA A 52 4.08 -5.21 4.11
N GLY A 53 4.22 -4.34 5.11
CA GLY A 53 5.36 -4.30 6.01
C GLY A 53 5.27 -5.25 7.19
N ASN A 54 6.06 -4.97 8.23
CA ASN A 54 6.05 -5.68 9.50
C ASN A 54 5.06 -5.04 10.49
N SER A 55 4.13 -5.85 11.02
CA SER A 55 3.09 -5.40 11.96
C SER A 55 3.48 -5.45 13.44
N ASP A 56 4.70 -5.83 13.76
CA ASP A 56 5.26 -5.81 15.12
C ASP A 56 6.14 -4.58 15.36
N ALA A 57 6.82 -4.09 14.32
CA ALA A 57 7.90 -3.13 14.45
C ALA A 57 7.86 -1.96 13.46
N LEU A 58 7.01 -1.99 12.42
CA LEU A 58 6.86 -0.88 11.49
C LEU A 58 8.14 -0.51 10.69
N TYR A 59 9.01 -1.47 10.38
CA TYR A 59 10.22 -1.23 9.59
C TYR A 59 10.06 -1.61 8.12
N VAL A 60 10.89 -1.01 7.26
CA VAL A 60 11.06 -1.42 5.85
C VAL A 60 12.26 -2.36 5.72
N GLY A 61 12.01 -3.61 5.31
CA GLY A 61 13.05 -4.65 5.30
C GLY A 61 12.54 -6.08 5.36
N GLY A 62 13.42 -7.00 5.75
CA GLY A 62 13.08 -8.42 5.91
C GLY A 62 12.82 -9.12 4.57
N ASP A 63 11.77 -9.95 4.53
CA ASP A 63 11.43 -10.81 3.40
C ASP A 63 10.18 -10.34 2.64
N GLY A 64 9.83 -11.08 1.58
CA GLY A 64 8.64 -10.84 0.79
C GLY A 64 8.63 -9.46 0.13
N ILE A 65 7.45 -8.82 0.08
CA ILE A 65 7.33 -7.50 -0.54
C ILE A 65 8.07 -6.42 0.25
N ASN A 66 8.10 -6.49 1.59
CA ASN A 66 8.82 -5.54 2.42
C ASN A 66 10.34 -5.58 2.16
N GLY A 67 10.90 -6.78 2.01
CA GLY A 67 12.27 -6.98 1.54
C GLY A 67 12.49 -6.47 0.11
N GLY A 68 11.49 -6.59 -0.76
CA GLY A 68 11.48 -5.98 -2.09
C GLY A 68 11.59 -4.45 -2.05
N PHE A 69 10.85 -3.80 -1.15
CA PHE A 69 10.94 -2.35 -0.92
C PHE A 69 12.32 -1.96 -0.41
N ALA A 70 12.90 -2.67 0.56
CA ALA A 70 14.25 -2.37 1.02
C ALA A 70 15.31 -2.44 -0.10
N LYS A 71 15.18 -3.39 -1.04
CA LYS A 71 16.03 -3.46 -2.22
C LYS A 71 15.78 -2.31 -3.19
N ALA A 72 14.51 -1.96 -3.43
CA ALA A 72 14.13 -0.91 -4.36
C ALA A 72 14.46 0.50 -3.85
N LEU A 73 14.49 0.68 -2.53
CA LEU A 73 14.78 1.92 -1.82
C LEU A 73 16.23 1.97 -1.30
N THR A 74 17.12 1.18 -1.91
CA THR A 74 18.56 1.20 -1.57
C THR A 74 19.10 2.63 -1.72
N GLY A 75 19.78 3.13 -0.68
CA GLY A 75 20.27 4.50 -0.62
C GLY A 75 19.38 5.45 0.18
N LEU A 76 18.17 5.04 0.54
CA LEU A 76 17.38 5.72 1.57
C LEU A 76 17.80 5.24 2.97
N ARG A 77 17.52 6.05 4.00
CA ARG A 77 17.75 5.72 5.41
C ARG A 77 16.71 4.72 5.93
N LEU A 78 16.83 3.46 5.50
CA LEU A 78 15.84 2.42 5.80
C LEU A 78 15.64 2.19 7.32
N ASP A 79 16.72 2.37 8.09
CA ASP A 79 16.74 2.30 9.55
C ASP A 79 15.84 3.37 10.21
N ALA A 80 15.57 4.48 9.52
CA ALA A 80 14.74 5.55 10.04
C ALA A 80 13.24 5.26 9.99
N TYR A 81 12.76 4.33 9.14
CA TYR A 81 11.33 4.07 8.98
C TYR A 81 10.67 3.63 10.27
N GLU A 82 11.25 2.66 10.98
CA GLU A 82 10.68 2.15 12.25
C GLU A 82 10.49 3.26 13.28
N THR A 83 11.53 4.09 13.47
CA THR A 83 11.48 5.17 14.45
C THR A 83 10.45 6.23 14.05
N ARG A 84 10.39 6.60 12.75
CA ARG A 84 9.43 7.58 12.22
C ARG A 84 7.99 7.10 12.31
N HIS A 85 7.74 5.87 11.89
CA HIS A 85 6.41 5.27 11.91
C HIS A 85 5.90 5.12 13.34
N LYS A 86 6.71 4.61 14.26
CA LYS A 86 6.34 4.52 15.69
C LYS A 86 6.04 5.89 16.28
N ALA A 87 6.86 6.91 16.00
CA ALA A 87 6.62 8.26 16.47
C ALA A 87 5.30 8.85 15.94
N LEU A 88 4.99 8.64 14.66
CA LEU A 88 3.73 9.06 14.05
C LEU A 88 2.52 8.34 14.66
N VAL A 89 2.61 7.04 14.91
CA VAL A 89 1.54 6.28 15.59
C VAL A 89 1.31 6.82 17.00
N THR A 90 2.37 7.09 17.77
CA THR A 90 2.26 7.71 19.10
C THR A 90 1.55 9.06 19.03
N LYS A 91 1.88 9.91 18.05
CA LYS A 91 1.18 11.18 17.84
C LYS A 91 -0.30 10.97 17.52
N ALA A 92 -0.62 10.06 16.60
CA ALA A 92 -1.99 9.78 16.18
C ALA A 92 -2.86 9.27 17.33
N LEU A 93 -2.35 8.33 18.14
CA LEU A 93 -3.06 7.79 19.30
C LEU A 93 -3.15 8.79 20.46
N GLY A 94 -2.22 9.73 20.56
CA GLY A 94 -2.24 10.81 21.54
C GLY A 94 -3.14 12.00 21.16
N GLY A 95 -3.92 11.91 20.08
CA GLY A 95 -4.77 13.00 19.59
C GLY A 95 -4.02 14.14 18.89
N GLY A 96 -2.75 13.92 18.53
CA GLY A 96 -1.89 14.87 17.82
C GLY A 96 -2.09 14.86 16.30
N ALA A 97 -1.30 15.68 15.61
CA ALA A 97 -1.29 15.72 14.15
C ALA A 97 -0.70 14.42 13.58
N PRO A 98 -1.40 13.70 12.69
CA PRO A 98 -0.94 12.43 12.14
C PRO A 98 -0.03 12.65 10.92
N ILE A 99 0.70 13.76 10.87
CA ILE A 99 1.55 14.14 9.73
C ILE A 99 2.91 14.61 10.21
N GLU A 100 3.93 14.43 9.36
CA GLU A 100 5.28 14.95 9.54
C GLU A 100 5.78 15.48 8.19
N ALA A 101 6.35 16.68 8.18
CA ALA A 101 7.13 17.20 7.06
C ALA A 101 8.62 17.12 7.41
N TYR A 102 9.45 16.74 6.44
CA TYR A 102 10.87 16.55 6.66
C TYR A 102 11.68 17.69 6.03
N PRO A 103 12.86 18.02 6.60
CA PRO A 103 13.70 19.08 6.06
C PRO A 103 14.33 18.71 4.72
N ASP A 104 14.78 19.72 3.99
CA ASP A 104 15.53 19.54 2.74
C ASP A 104 16.75 18.62 2.94
N GLY A 105 17.00 17.77 1.95
CA GLY A 105 18.04 16.73 2.01
C GLY A 105 17.60 15.43 2.69
N ASP A 106 16.43 15.38 3.33
CA ASP A 106 15.86 14.12 3.78
C ASP A 106 15.33 13.30 2.56
N PRO A 107 15.53 11.96 2.55
CA PRO A 107 14.99 11.13 1.47
C PRO A 107 13.45 11.10 1.42
N MET A 108 12.81 11.47 2.51
CA MET A 108 11.37 11.66 2.63
C MET A 108 11.05 13.16 2.59
N ALA A 109 9.98 13.55 1.94
CA ALA A 109 9.44 14.92 2.02
C ALA A 109 8.34 15.02 3.07
N PHE A 110 7.53 13.97 3.19
CA PHE A 110 6.33 13.98 4.03
C PHE A 110 5.89 12.56 4.40
N SER A 111 5.30 12.42 5.58
CA SER A 111 4.61 11.21 5.99
C SER A 111 3.27 11.55 6.63
N LEU A 112 2.23 10.77 6.33
CA LEU A 112 0.94 10.78 7.02
C LEU A 112 0.65 9.38 7.54
N VAL A 113 0.07 9.27 8.74
CA VAL A 113 -0.42 8.01 9.29
C VAL A 113 -1.95 8.01 9.41
N TYR A 114 -2.56 6.85 9.19
CA TYR A 114 -3.89 6.53 9.67
C TYR A 114 -3.79 5.32 10.60
N ALA A 115 -4.10 5.56 11.86
CA ALA A 115 -4.20 4.53 12.88
C ALA A 115 -5.63 4.59 13.44
N GLU A 116 -6.39 3.52 13.27
CA GLU A 116 -7.61 3.32 14.05
C GLU A 116 -7.24 3.04 15.50
N GLU A 117 -8.15 3.36 16.42
CA GLU A 117 -7.97 2.93 17.80
C GLU A 117 -7.85 1.40 17.83
N PRO A 118 -6.79 0.83 18.44
CA PRO A 118 -6.63 -0.61 18.51
C PRO A 118 -7.84 -1.23 19.21
N THR A 119 -8.37 -2.31 18.65
CA THR A 119 -9.30 -3.15 19.41
C THR A 119 -8.54 -3.80 20.57
N ALA A 120 -9.24 -4.18 21.64
CA ALA A 120 -8.60 -4.86 22.78
C ALA A 120 -7.83 -6.12 22.35
N GLU A 121 -8.32 -6.82 21.33
CA GLU A 121 -7.71 -8.01 20.71
C GLU A 121 -6.39 -7.72 19.98
N LEU A 122 -6.16 -6.47 19.58
CA LEU A 122 -4.97 -6.01 18.87
C LEU A 122 -4.09 -5.10 19.75
N SER A 123 -4.26 -5.13 21.07
CA SER A 123 -3.41 -4.38 21.99
C SER A 123 -1.94 -4.77 21.80
N GLY A 124 -1.08 -3.79 21.50
CA GLY A 124 0.34 -4.01 21.19
C GLY A 124 0.64 -4.45 19.76
N SER A 125 -0.37 -4.50 18.88
CA SER A 125 -0.23 -4.74 17.44
C SER A 125 -0.38 -3.43 16.66
N TYR A 126 0.27 -3.36 15.50
CA TYR A 126 0.07 -2.29 14.53
C TYR A 126 -0.82 -2.69 13.34
N ASP A 127 -1.50 -3.85 13.40
CA ASP A 127 -2.32 -4.35 12.29
C ASP A 127 -3.35 -3.32 11.80
N GLY A 128 -3.37 -3.13 10.49
CA GLY A 128 -4.28 -2.20 9.81
C GLY A 128 -3.81 -0.75 9.78
N ILE A 129 -2.72 -0.39 10.46
CA ILE A 129 -2.15 0.96 10.39
C ILE A 129 -1.54 1.18 9.01
N CYS A 130 -1.85 2.33 8.43
CA CYS A 130 -1.38 2.75 7.11
C CYS A 130 -0.57 4.05 7.20
N PHE A 131 0.47 4.15 6.38
CA PHE A 131 1.24 5.38 6.20
C PHE A 131 1.31 5.73 4.72
N VAL A 132 1.24 7.02 4.39
CA VAL A 132 1.65 7.53 3.08
C VAL A 132 2.97 8.24 3.27
N ASP A 133 4.02 7.65 2.73
CA ASP A 133 5.40 8.09 2.78
C ASP A 133 5.77 8.67 1.42
N VAL A 134 5.82 10.00 1.31
CA VAL A 134 6.17 10.73 0.09
C VAL A 134 7.67 10.92 -0.02
N PHE A 135 8.26 10.44 -1.11
CA PHE A 135 9.69 10.63 -1.38
C PHE A 135 9.99 12.07 -1.76
N SER A 136 11.13 12.59 -1.32
CA SER A 136 11.64 13.87 -1.84
C SER A 136 12.00 13.74 -3.33
N LEU A 137 12.03 14.86 -4.05
CA LEU A 137 12.14 14.87 -5.52
C LEU A 137 13.34 14.06 -6.03
N GLU A 138 14.48 14.20 -5.36
CA GLU A 138 15.76 13.56 -5.73
C GLU A 138 15.82 12.07 -5.36
N HIS A 139 14.93 11.62 -4.50
CA HIS A 139 14.93 10.27 -3.93
C HIS A 139 13.80 9.39 -4.47
N ARG A 140 13.04 9.89 -5.46
CA ARG A 140 12.02 9.09 -6.14
C ARG A 140 12.69 7.90 -6.86
N PRO A 141 12.19 6.67 -6.67
CA PRO A 141 12.72 5.49 -7.34
C PRO A 141 12.83 5.68 -8.85
N HIS A 142 13.97 5.28 -9.40
CA HIS A 142 14.31 5.43 -10.84
C HIS A 142 14.29 6.87 -11.37
N ASN A 143 14.26 7.89 -10.49
CA ASN A 143 14.11 9.29 -10.86
C ASN A 143 12.86 9.55 -11.73
N VAL A 144 11.79 8.79 -11.51
CA VAL A 144 10.52 8.94 -12.22
C VAL A 144 9.54 9.70 -11.35
N ALA A 145 9.01 10.82 -11.85
CA ALA A 145 8.12 11.70 -11.11
C ALA A 145 6.86 10.98 -10.59
N ALA A 146 6.33 10.02 -11.36
CA ALA A 146 5.19 9.22 -10.97
C ALA A 146 5.46 8.28 -9.78
N ASN A 147 6.72 7.92 -9.47
CA ASN A 147 7.04 7.12 -8.27
C ASN A 147 7.08 8.01 -7.03
N ALA A 148 5.93 8.58 -6.67
CA ALA A 148 5.83 9.66 -5.69
C ALA A 148 5.92 9.18 -4.25
N ALA A 149 5.41 7.98 -3.94
CA ALA A 149 5.29 7.52 -2.57
C ALA A 149 5.33 6.00 -2.40
N MET A 150 5.58 5.58 -1.16
CA MET A 150 5.22 4.27 -0.64
C MET A 150 3.97 4.44 0.22
N LEU A 151 2.99 3.54 0.08
CA LEU A 151 1.98 3.36 1.12
C LEU A 151 2.41 2.17 1.98
N TYR A 152 2.80 2.41 3.22
CA TYR A 152 3.11 1.31 4.14
C TYR A 152 1.81 0.85 4.79
N LEU A 153 1.50 -0.44 4.69
CA LEU A 153 0.46 -1.09 5.50
C LEU A 153 1.18 -2.03 6.48
N ALA A 154 0.82 -1.98 7.75
CA ALA A 154 1.05 -3.08 8.69
C ALA A 154 -0.06 -4.12 8.48
N PRO A 155 0.17 -5.22 7.73
CA PRO A 155 -0.91 -6.08 7.30
C PRO A 155 -1.36 -7.00 8.43
N PRO A 156 -2.65 -7.38 8.52
CA PRO A 156 -3.13 -8.36 9.50
C PRO A 156 -2.22 -9.60 9.54
N ASN A 157 -1.76 -9.97 10.74
CA ASN A 157 -0.88 -11.12 10.95
C ASN A 157 -1.68 -12.34 11.45
N GLY A 158 -1.85 -13.36 10.61
CA GLY A 158 -2.72 -14.52 10.85
C GLY A 158 -2.61 -15.19 12.23
N PRO A 159 -1.41 -15.40 12.82
CA PRO A 159 -1.25 -15.97 14.15
C PRO A 159 -1.95 -15.20 15.28
N ARG A 160 -2.32 -13.93 15.07
CA ARG A 160 -3.05 -13.11 16.06
C ARG A 160 -4.56 -13.30 16.00
N TYR A 161 -5.07 -13.97 14.98
CA TYR A 161 -6.50 -14.17 14.78
C TYR A 161 -6.90 -15.59 15.13
N HIS A 162 -7.95 -15.73 15.93
CA HIS A 162 -8.46 -17.02 16.40
C HIS A 162 -8.88 -17.95 15.25
N ASP A 163 -9.44 -17.38 14.18
CA ASP A 163 -9.95 -18.15 13.06
C ASP A 163 -9.82 -17.42 11.72
N ALA A 164 -9.97 -18.18 10.64
CA ALA A 164 -9.96 -17.71 9.26
C ALA A 164 -10.94 -16.55 9.01
N LYS A 165 -12.11 -16.57 9.65
CA LYS A 165 -13.17 -15.57 9.44
C LYS A 165 -12.77 -14.21 10.02
N SER A 166 -12.29 -14.18 11.25
CA SER A 166 -11.78 -12.97 11.90
C SER A 166 -10.55 -12.43 11.16
N PHE A 167 -9.67 -13.31 10.67
CA PHE A 167 -8.54 -12.91 9.84
C PHE A 167 -8.96 -12.27 8.51
N LEU A 168 -9.88 -12.89 7.77
CA LEU A 168 -10.43 -12.33 6.52
C LEU A 168 -11.14 -10.99 6.75
N ALA A 169 -11.89 -10.86 7.85
CA ALA A 169 -12.52 -9.59 8.23
C ALA A 169 -11.50 -8.49 8.52
N ALA A 170 -10.38 -8.83 9.15
CA ALA A 170 -9.28 -7.89 9.39
C ALA A 170 -8.57 -7.48 8.09
N ILE A 171 -8.37 -8.41 7.15
CA ILE A 171 -7.84 -8.11 5.81
C ILE A 171 -8.75 -7.12 5.08
N ARG A 172 -10.07 -7.34 5.13
CA ARG A 172 -11.04 -6.41 4.54
C ARG A 172 -10.94 -5.01 5.16
N ARG A 173 -10.87 -4.93 6.49
CA ARG A 173 -10.72 -3.66 7.23
C ARG A 173 -9.42 -2.95 6.86
N ALA A 174 -8.30 -3.65 6.79
CA ALA A 174 -7.02 -3.08 6.36
C ALA A 174 -7.09 -2.49 4.95
N ALA A 175 -7.83 -3.12 4.03
CA ALA A 175 -8.07 -2.55 2.70
C ALA A 175 -8.93 -1.28 2.74
N SER A 176 -9.96 -1.22 3.59
CA SER A 176 -10.71 0.03 3.83
C SER A 176 -9.79 1.12 4.37
N ASN A 177 -8.90 0.79 5.32
CA ASN A 177 -7.94 1.73 5.90
C ASN A 177 -7.00 2.31 4.86
N ILE A 178 -6.53 1.52 3.88
CA ILE A 178 -5.74 2.02 2.75
C ILE A 178 -6.50 3.14 2.01
N ALA A 179 -7.75 2.89 1.62
CA ALA A 179 -8.57 3.88 0.89
C ALA A 179 -8.84 5.13 1.73
N THR A 180 -9.18 4.97 3.02
CA THR A 180 -9.35 6.08 3.95
C THR A 180 -8.08 6.90 4.12
N THR A 181 -6.92 6.26 4.17
CA THR A 181 -5.61 6.92 4.27
C THR A 181 -5.35 7.79 3.04
N MET A 182 -5.67 7.29 1.85
CA MET A 182 -5.55 8.07 0.60
C MET A 182 -6.48 9.28 0.60
N GLY A 183 -7.74 9.13 1.04
CA GLY A 183 -8.66 10.25 1.19
C GLY A 183 -8.17 11.31 2.17
N ARG A 184 -7.55 10.89 3.29
CA ARG A 184 -6.91 11.80 4.26
C ARG A 184 -5.71 12.50 3.66
N TYR A 185 -4.84 11.76 2.97
CA TYR A 185 -3.67 12.32 2.27
C TYR A 185 -4.06 13.43 1.31
N ARG A 186 -5.05 13.18 0.44
CA ARG A 186 -5.53 14.18 -0.52
C ARG A 186 -5.91 15.51 0.14
N LYS A 187 -6.59 15.46 1.29
CA LYS A 187 -7.06 16.65 2.01
C LYS A 187 -5.91 17.53 2.51
N VAL A 188 -4.73 16.95 2.75
CA VAL A 188 -3.58 17.67 3.31
C VAL A 188 -2.46 17.92 2.30
N ALA A 189 -2.44 17.21 1.16
CA ALA A 189 -1.32 17.22 0.22
C ALA A 189 -0.98 18.64 -0.29
N ALA A 190 -1.99 19.38 -0.78
CA ALA A 190 -1.79 20.72 -1.30
C ALA A 190 -1.26 21.70 -0.24
N ALA A 191 -1.80 21.64 0.98
CA ALA A 191 -1.39 22.50 2.09
C ALA A 191 0.06 22.22 2.54
N ASN A 192 0.58 21.02 2.26
CA ASN A 192 1.94 20.60 2.60
C ASN A 192 2.88 20.62 1.38
N SER A 193 2.45 21.16 0.24
CA SER A 193 3.27 21.26 -0.98
C SER A 193 3.85 19.92 -1.47
N VAL A 194 3.13 18.83 -1.25
CA VAL A 194 3.48 17.49 -1.72
C VAL A 194 2.63 17.07 -2.92
N PRO A 195 3.14 16.19 -3.81
CA PRO A 195 2.44 15.81 -5.03
C PRO A 195 1.09 15.14 -4.74
N ASN A 196 0.10 15.39 -5.60
CA ASN A 196 -1.11 14.58 -5.59
C ASN A 196 -0.78 13.14 -5.98
N ILE A 197 -1.32 12.18 -5.22
CA ILE A 197 -1.23 10.76 -5.51
C ILE A 197 -2.61 10.32 -5.98
N SER A 198 -2.71 9.90 -7.24
CA SER A 198 -3.97 9.47 -7.86
C SER A 198 -3.92 8.04 -8.39
N VAL A 199 -2.76 7.38 -8.29
CA VAL A 199 -2.58 5.98 -8.67
C VAL A 199 -2.16 5.19 -7.45
N LEU A 200 -2.87 4.09 -7.17
CA LEU A 200 -2.54 3.18 -6.08
C LEU A 200 -2.18 1.80 -6.65
N ARG A 201 -0.97 1.32 -6.42
CA ARG A 201 -0.57 -0.05 -6.79
C ARG A 201 -0.61 -0.96 -5.58
N LEU A 202 -1.45 -1.99 -5.65
CA LEU A 202 -1.63 -2.94 -4.55
C LEU A 202 -0.65 -4.11 -4.63
N CYS A 203 -0.58 -4.81 -3.50
CA CYS A 203 -0.12 -6.17 -3.40
C CYS A 203 -1.20 -7.04 -2.74
N LEU A 204 -1.06 -8.35 -2.87
CA LEU A 204 -1.92 -9.30 -2.15
C LEU A 204 -1.42 -9.44 -0.71
N PHE A 205 -1.60 -8.40 0.11
CA PHE A 205 -1.09 -8.38 1.48
C PHE A 205 -1.74 -9.48 2.34
N SER A 206 -1.06 -9.85 3.43
CA SER A 206 -1.43 -10.97 4.31
C SER A 206 -1.47 -12.37 3.66
N SER A 207 -1.16 -12.54 2.37
CA SER A 207 -1.26 -13.84 1.67
C SER A 207 -0.06 -14.79 1.82
N GLY A 208 1.11 -14.24 2.15
CA GLY A 208 2.36 -15.01 2.30
C GLY A 208 2.56 -15.51 3.74
N LEU A 209 3.66 -15.10 4.37
CA LEU A 209 4.05 -15.48 5.73
C LEU A 209 2.94 -15.27 6.77
N TYR A 210 2.09 -14.26 6.57
CA TYR A 210 1.02 -13.90 7.50
C TYR A 210 -0.23 -14.77 7.33
N ASN A 211 -0.31 -15.63 6.30
CA ASN A 211 -1.42 -16.56 6.06
C ASN A 211 -1.14 -17.98 6.61
N THR A 212 0.10 -18.29 7.01
CA THR A 212 0.53 -19.66 7.32
C THR A 212 -0.38 -20.42 8.30
N PRO A 213 -0.93 -19.82 9.37
CA PRO A 213 -1.80 -20.55 10.30
C PRO A 213 -3.17 -20.94 9.72
N HIS A 214 -3.69 -20.16 8.77
CA HIS A 214 -5.05 -20.33 8.24
C HIS A 214 -5.06 -20.97 6.85
N ASN A 215 -3.95 -20.89 6.12
CA ASN A 215 -3.77 -21.44 4.77
C ASN A 215 -4.92 -21.08 3.82
N LEU A 216 -5.37 -19.82 3.88
CA LEU A 216 -6.47 -19.33 3.06
C LEU A 216 -6.08 -19.32 1.59
N HIS A 217 -7.06 -19.55 0.71
CA HIS A 217 -6.81 -19.44 -0.72
C HIS A 217 -6.56 -17.96 -1.09
N PRO A 218 -5.56 -17.66 -1.94
CA PRO A 218 -5.28 -16.28 -2.36
C PRO A 218 -6.48 -15.52 -2.93
N SER A 219 -7.41 -16.23 -3.58
CA SER A 219 -8.66 -15.64 -4.08
C SER A 219 -9.58 -15.12 -2.96
N ASP A 220 -9.64 -15.79 -1.81
CA ASP A 220 -10.46 -15.33 -0.68
C ASP A 220 -9.89 -14.02 -0.12
N ILE A 221 -8.57 -13.95 -0.01
CA ILE A 221 -7.85 -12.74 0.40
C ILE A 221 -8.07 -11.62 -0.61
N ALA A 222 -7.92 -11.89 -1.91
CA ALA A 222 -8.14 -10.91 -2.97
C ALA A 222 -9.56 -10.32 -2.94
N GLN A 223 -10.58 -11.16 -2.68
CA GLN A 223 -11.96 -10.72 -2.53
C GLN A 223 -12.16 -9.81 -1.31
N GLN A 224 -11.51 -10.10 -0.17
CA GLN A 224 -11.59 -9.21 0.99
C GLN A 224 -10.90 -7.87 0.74
N ILE A 225 -9.74 -7.88 0.09
CA ILE A 225 -9.03 -6.65 -0.28
C ILE A 225 -9.90 -5.79 -1.20
N TYR A 226 -10.44 -6.39 -2.27
CA TYR A 226 -11.33 -5.70 -3.19
C TYR A 226 -12.58 -5.16 -2.49
N GLY A 227 -13.25 -6.01 -1.70
CA GLY A 227 -14.46 -5.63 -0.96
C GLY A 227 -14.24 -4.51 0.07
N GLY A 228 -13.06 -4.45 0.70
CA GLY A 228 -12.67 -3.37 1.61
C GLY A 228 -12.45 -2.04 0.87
N LEU A 229 -11.72 -2.06 -0.24
CA LEU A 229 -11.55 -0.89 -1.08
C LEU A 229 -12.90 -0.36 -1.59
N CYS A 230 -13.75 -1.22 -2.16
CA CYS A 230 -15.08 -0.83 -2.66
C CYS A 230 -15.92 -0.13 -1.59
N SER A 231 -15.85 -0.59 -0.33
CA SER A 231 -16.63 -0.02 0.77
C SER A 231 -16.32 1.45 1.09
N VAL A 232 -15.15 1.95 0.66
CA VAL A 232 -14.74 3.34 0.88
C VAL A 232 -14.75 4.13 -0.43
N LEU A 233 -14.21 3.55 -1.50
CA LEU A 233 -14.01 4.25 -2.77
C LEU A 233 -15.31 4.60 -3.51
N ILE A 234 -16.41 3.89 -3.24
CA ILE A 234 -17.72 4.18 -3.82
C ILE A 234 -18.37 5.40 -3.15
N GLU A 235 -18.07 5.62 -1.88
CA GLU A 235 -18.74 6.63 -1.04
C GLU A 235 -17.90 7.91 -0.89
N ASP A 236 -16.58 7.83 -1.06
CA ASP A 236 -15.65 8.92 -0.77
C ASP A 236 -14.83 9.33 -2.00
N ASP A 237 -14.63 10.65 -2.15
CA ASP A 237 -13.76 11.22 -3.17
C ASP A 237 -12.29 11.14 -2.68
N CYS A 238 -11.78 9.91 -2.61
CA CYS A 238 -10.43 9.58 -2.15
C CYS A 238 -9.30 10.16 -3.03
N GLY A 239 -9.62 10.72 -4.21
CA GLY A 239 -8.66 11.31 -5.15
C GLY A 239 -7.93 10.32 -6.05
N LEU A 240 -8.25 9.03 -5.94
CA LEU A 240 -7.72 8.02 -6.83
C LEU A 240 -8.41 8.11 -8.19
N SER A 241 -7.62 8.06 -9.25
CA SER A 241 -8.07 7.88 -10.63
C SER A 241 -7.83 6.43 -11.12
N GLU A 242 -6.92 5.70 -10.46
CA GLU A 242 -6.52 4.37 -10.86
C GLU A 242 -6.08 3.51 -9.67
N VAL A 243 -6.51 2.24 -9.65
CA VAL A 243 -5.99 1.19 -8.78
C VAL A 243 -5.37 0.09 -9.65
N GLN A 244 -4.11 -0.22 -9.39
CA GLN A 244 -3.34 -1.21 -10.11
C GLN A 244 -3.27 -2.52 -9.32
N LEU A 245 -3.68 -3.60 -9.98
CA LEU A 245 -3.82 -4.94 -9.42
C LEU A 245 -2.88 -5.90 -10.14
N PRO A 246 -1.76 -6.30 -9.54
CA PRO A 246 -0.94 -7.38 -10.07
C PRO A 246 -1.74 -8.67 -10.27
N VAL A 247 -1.66 -9.29 -11.46
CA VAL A 247 -2.35 -10.55 -11.80
C VAL A 247 -1.38 -11.58 -12.36
N GLY A 248 -1.67 -12.87 -12.14
CA GLY A 248 -0.82 -13.98 -12.54
C GLY A 248 -0.43 -14.86 -11.35
N GLY A 249 -0.64 -16.18 -11.48
CA GLY A 249 -0.19 -17.15 -10.50
C GLY A 249 -0.85 -17.02 -9.13
N SER A 250 -2.18 -16.84 -9.07
CA SER A 250 -3.01 -16.71 -7.85
C SER A 250 -2.99 -15.35 -7.14
N LEU A 251 -2.84 -14.25 -7.88
CA LEU A 251 -2.95 -12.89 -7.33
C LEU A 251 -4.41 -12.39 -7.42
N PHE A 252 -4.65 -11.23 -8.05
CA PHE A 252 -5.98 -10.63 -8.19
C PHE A 252 -6.82 -11.19 -9.34
N ASP A 253 -6.46 -12.37 -9.90
CA ASP A 253 -7.14 -12.95 -11.07
C ASP A 253 -8.65 -13.14 -10.86
N VAL A 254 -9.09 -13.44 -9.63
CA VAL A 254 -10.51 -13.63 -9.28
C VAL A 254 -11.34 -12.34 -9.40
N ILE A 255 -10.69 -11.17 -9.39
CA ILE A 255 -11.36 -9.86 -9.45
C ILE A 255 -11.70 -9.48 -10.91
N LEU A 256 -10.98 -10.03 -11.90
CA LEU A 256 -11.24 -9.77 -13.32
C LEU A 256 -12.68 -10.06 -13.76
N ASN A 257 -13.35 -11.01 -13.09
CA ASN A 257 -14.71 -11.44 -13.39
C ASN A 257 -15.79 -10.72 -12.56
N GLN A 258 -15.38 -9.88 -11.60
CA GLN A 258 -16.29 -9.17 -10.68
C GLN A 258 -16.38 -7.66 -10.97
N ALA A 259 -15.49 -7.16 -11.84
CA ALA A 259 -15.37 -5.76 -12.23
C ALA A 259 -15.78 -5.52 -13.69
#